data_AF-A0A2P7EEC2-F1
#
_entry.id   AF-A0A2P7EEC2-F1
#
_cell.length_a   1.000
_cell.length_b   1.000
_cell.length_c   1.000
_cell.angle_alpha   90.00
_cell.angle_beta   90.00
_cell.angle_gamma   90.00
#
_symmetry.space_group_name_H-M   'P 1'
#
loop_
_entity.id
_entity.type
_entity.pdbx_description
1 polymer ?
#
loop_
_entity_poly.entity_id
_entity_poly.type
_entity_poly.pdbx_seq_one_letter_code
_entity_poly.pdbx_strand_id
1 'polypeptide(L)'
;MQPQWNCGLDGDFSWAPLRDWPEQAQQVARLNLRLWGGDPREDLVQSSSRNDLVAFRLSTSNPISKPWVIVRHPLWRWGLDRGVMAEFEAELRDRDPQQKVVCWDTFNLSRRPGRSRQWMAAQGARQRRNTRG
;
A
#
# COMPACT_ATOMS: atom_id res chain seq x y z
N MET A 1 -15.56 22.99 20.07
CA MET A 1 -14.18 22.64 19.66
C MET A 1 -14.23 22.16 18.22
N GLN A 2 -13.53 22.83 17.30
CA GLN A 2 -13.40 22.35 15.92
C GLN A 2 -12.31 21.26 15.88
N PRO A 3 -12.50 20.14 15.16
CA PRO A 3 -11.46 19.14 15.01
C PRO A 3 -10.31 19.77 14.21
N GLN A 4 -9.09 19.69 14.73
CA GLN A 4 -7.90 20.07 13.97
C GLN A 4 -7.64 18.97 12.93
N TRP A 5 -8.28 19.09 11.76
CA TRP A 5 -8.12 18.14 10.66
C TRP A 5 -6.73 18.31 10.00
N ASN A 6 -5.70 17.71 10.61
CA ASN A 6 -4.51 17.34 9.86
C ASN A 6 -4.83 16.02 9.16
N CYS A 7 -5.58 16.07 8.04
CA CYS A 7 -6.18 14.92 7.37
C CYS A 7 -5.26 13.70 7.29
N GLY A 8 -5.47 12.79 8.22
CA GLY A 8 -4.94 11.45 8.37
C GLY A 8 -5.93 10.82 9.32
N LEU A 9 -6.98 10.19 8.78
CA LEU A 9 -7.88 9.42 9.62
C LEU A 9 -7.00 8.39 10.33
N ASP A 10 -7.05 8.32 11.65
CA ASP A 10 -6.34 7.33 12.47
C ASP A 10 -6.94 5.91 12.29
N GLY A 11 -7.37 5.61 11.07
CA GLY A 11 -8.22 4.49 10.70
C GLY A 11 -9.56 4.47 11.45
N ASP A 12 -10.18 5.63 11.67
CA ASP A 12 -11.59 5.66 12.09
C ASP A 12 -12.50 5.47 10.86
N PHE A 13 -13.14 4.30 10.79
CA PHE A 13 -14.09 3.90 9.75
C PHE A 13 -15.54 4.01 10.21
N SER A 14 -15.80 4.62 11.36
CA SER A 14 -17.16 4.75 11.92
C SER A 14 -18.09 5.61 11.04
N TRP A 15 -17.52 6.44 10.15
CA TRP A 15 -18.28 7.20 9.18
C TRP A 15 -18.79 6.31 8.04
N ALA A 16 -20.11 6.31 7.82
CA ALA A 16 -20.80 5.36 6.93
C ALA A 16 -20.17 5.21 5.53
N PRO A 17 -19.70 6.27 4.84
CA PRO A 17 -19.06 6.15 3.53
C PRO A 17 -17.68 5.46 3.52
N LEU A 18 -17.05 5.29 4.67
CA LEU A 18 -15.74 4.63 4.82
C LEU A 18 -15.84 3.17 5.26
N ARG A 19 -17.03 2.73 5.67
CA ARG A 19 -17.27 1.38 6.20
C ARG A 19 -16.87 0.28 5.20
N ASP A 20 -17.11 0.52 3.92
CA ASP A 20 -16.85 -0.47 2.86
C ASP A 20 -15.43 -0.37 2.31
N TRP A 21 -14.64 0.62 2.75
CA TRP A 21 -13.30 0.84 2.22
C TRP A 21 -12.35 -0.36 2.41
N PRO A 22 -12.30 -1.05 3.57
CA PRO A 22 -11.43 -2.21 3.75
C PRO A 22 -11.68 -3.30 2.70
N GLU A 23 -12.96 -3.53 2.36
CA GLU A 23 -13.34 -4.47 1.32
C GLU A 23 -12.86 -3.99 -0.06
N GLN A 24 -13.08 -2.71 -0.38
CA GLN A 24 -12.60 -2.11 -1.64
C GLN A 24 -11.07 -2.21 -1.77
N ALA A 25 -10.34 -1.96 -0.69
CA ALA A 25 -8.88 -2.06 -0.66
C ALA A 25 -8.43 -3.50 -0.97
N GLN A 26 -9.08 -4.50 -0.37
CA GLN A 26 -8.79 -5.90 -0.62
C GLN A 26 -9.14 -6.33 -2.06
N GLN A 27 -10.29 -5.90 -2.58
CA GLN A 27 -10.71 -6.20 -3.95
C GLN A 27 -9.72 -5.62 -4.97
N VAL A 28 -9.27 -4.37 -4.76
CA VAL A 28 -8.30 -3.69 -5.64
C VAL A 28 -6.91 -4.35 -5.56
N ALA A 29 -6.47 -4.76 -4.38
CA ALA A 29 -5.22 -5.51 -4.21
C ALA A 29 -5.26 -6.84 -4.99
N ARG A 30 -6.35 -7.60 -4.84
CA ARG A 30 -6.55 -8.88 -5.56
C ARG A 30 -6.64 -8.69 -7.07
N LEU A 31 -7.32 -7.63 -7.53
CA LEU A 31 -7.37 -7.30 -8.95
C LEU A 31 -5.96 -7.06 -9.52
N ASN A 32 -5.14 -6.28 -8.81
CA ASN A 32 -3.77 -6.00 -9.25
C ASN A 32 -2.90 -7.27 -9.25
N LEU A 33 -2.99 -8.13 -8.25
CA LEU A 33 -2.28 -9.41 -8.25
C LEU A 33 -2.69 -10.30 -9.44
N ARG A 34 -3.99 -10.39 -9.73
CA ARG A 34 -4.50 -11.15 -10.88
C ARG A 34 -3.99 -10.61 -12.21
N LEU A 35 -3.98 -9.28 -12.38
CA LEU A 35 -3.52 -8.65 -13.62
C LEU A 35 -2.02 -8.86 -13.86
N TRP A 36 -1.23 -9.01 -12.80
CA TRP A 36 0.24 -8.97 -12.89
C TRP A 36 0.93 -10.29 -12.52
N GLY A 37 0.17 -11.35 -12.26
CA GLY A 37 0.69 -12.69 -12.01
C GLY A 37 1.32 -12.86 -10.63
N GLY A 38 0.71 -12.28 -9.59
CA GLY A 38 1.05 -12.57 -8.19
C GLY A 38 0.12 -13.62 -7.59
N ASP A 39 0.60 -14.36 -6.59
CA ASP A 39 -0.19 -15.33 -5.83
C ASP A 39 -0.85 -14.66 -4.61
N PRO A 40 -2.19 -14.54 -4.54
CA PRO A 40 -2.87 -13.94 -3.39
C PRO A 40 -2.55 -14.60 -2.03
N ARG A 41 -2.04 -15.83 -1.98
CA ARG A 41 -1.67 -16.49 -0.72
C ARG A 41 -0.32 -16.00 -0.19
N GLU A 42 0.60 -15.66 -1.09
CA GLU A 42 1.96 -15.26 -0.74
C GLU A 42 2.18 -13.74 -0.85
N ASP A 43 1.48 -13.12 -1.81
CA ASP A 43 1.67 -11.74 -2.25
C ASP A 43 0.57 -10.80 -1.76
N LEU A 44 -0.35 -11.25 -0.90
CA LEU A 44 -1.32 -10.39 -0.22
C LEU A 44 -1.15 -10.53 1.29
N VAL A 45 -0.95 -9.41 1.97
CA VAL A 45 -0.77 -9.37 3.41
C VAL A 45 -1.70 -8.33 4.01
N GLN A 46 -2.14 -8.61 5.22
CA GLN A 46 -2.96 -7.73 6.04
C GLN A 46 -2.13 -7.35 7.26
N SER A 47 -2.29 -6.13 7.76
CA SER A 47 -1.55 -5.69 8.94
C SER A 47 -1.96 -6.50 10.17
N SER A 48 -0.98 -6.85 11.01
CA SER A 48 -1.20 -7.52 12.28
C SER A 48 -1.80 -6.60 13.35
N SER A 49 -1.56 -5.29 13.26
CA SER A 49 -2.12 -4.30 14.19
C SER A 49 -3.52 -3.83 13.78
N ARG A 50 -3.86 -3.94 12.48
CA ARG A 50 -5.14 -3.45 11.94
C ARG A 50 -5.68 -4.32 10.81
N ASN A 51 -6.91 -4.79 10.98
CA ASN A 51 -7.58 -5.65 9.99
C ASN A 51 -8.05 -4.91 8.73
N ASP A 52 -7.99 -3.59 8.68
CA ASP A 52 -8.44 -2.78 7.55
C ASP A 52 -7.31 -2.43 6.57
N LEU A 53 -6.05 -2.64 6.94
CA LEU A 53 -4.89 -2.35 6.10
C LEU A 53 -4.42 -3.59 5.36
N VAL A 54 -4.25 -3.45 4.05
CA VAL A 54 -3.72 -4.50 3.18
C VAL A 54 -2.60 -3.97 2.30
N ALA A 55 -1.64 -4.84 2.03
CA ALA A 55 -0.58 -4.62 1.07
C ALA A 55 -0.44 -5.81 0.14
N PHE A 56 -0.03 -5.56 -1.10
CA PHE A 56 0.26 -6.62 -2.04
C PHE A 56 1.66 -6.49 -2.62
N ARG A 57 2.28 -7.60 -2.99
CA ARG A 57 3.61 -7.61 -3.58
C ARG A 57 3.51 -7.47 -5.09
N LEU A 58 4.15 -6.44 -5.64
CA LEU A 58 4.12 -6.22 -7.07
C LEU A 58 5.04 -7.21 -7.78
N SER A 59 4.45 -8.08 -8.62
CA SER A 59 5.21 -8.90 -9.55
C SER A 59 5.81 -8.02 -10.65
N THR A 60 7.14 -7.94 -10.68
CA THR A 60 7.88 -7.26 -11.74
C THR A 60 8.75 -8.26 -12.48
N SER A 61 9.12 -7.94 -13.73
CA SER A 61 10.00 -8.76 -14.55
C SER A 61 11.42 -8.91 -13.97
N ASN A 62 11.78 -8.06 -13.01
CA ASN A 62 13.00 -8.21 -12.23
C ASN A 62 12.68 -8.81 -10.85
N PRO A 63 13.02 -10.08 -10.59
CA PRO A 63 12.70 -10.75 -9.33
C PRO A 63 13.32 -10.06 -8.09
N ILE A 64 14.32 -9.20 -8.28
CA ILE A 64 15.02 -8.46 -7.22
C ILE A 64 14.28 -7.14 -6.86
N SER A 65 13.25 -6.73 -7.59
CA SER A 65 12.42 -5.55 -7.28
C SER A 65 10.95 -5.92 -7.17
N LYS A 66 10.57 -6.63 -6.11
CA LYS A 66 9.16 -6.96 -5.82
C LYS A 66 8.66 -6.11 -4.65
N PRO A 67 8.41 -4.80 -4.85
CA PRO A 67 8.02 -3.93 -3.75
C PRO A 67 6.67 -4.36 -3.18
N TRP A 68 6.51 -4.19 -1.88
CA TRP A 68 5.22 -4.16 -1.22
C TRP A 68 4.50 -2.87 -1.58
N VAL A 69 3.23 -2.98 -1.90
CA VAL A 69 2.35 -1.86 -2.23
C VAL A 69 1.25 -1.82 -1.17
N ILE A 70 1.32 -0.86 -0.26
CA ILE A 70 0.21 -0.61 0.68
C ILE A 70 -0.93 0.03 -0.09
N VAL A 71 -2.14 -0.51 0.09
CA VAL A 71 -3.37 0.06 -0.46
C VAL A 71 -3.95 1.05 0.55
N ARG A 72 -3.94 2.34 0.22
CA ARG A 72 -4.45 3.41 1.09
C ARG A 72 -5.78 3.99 0.63
N HIS A 73 -6.47 4.66 1.54
CA HIS A 73 -7.58 5.52 1.16
C HIS A 73 -7.05 6.77 0.42
N PRO A 74 -7.74 7.27 -0.62
CA PRO A 74 -7.28 8.45 -1.39
C PRO A 74 -7.05 9.70 -0.54
N LEU A 75 -7.84 9.89 0.52
CA LEU A 75 -7.76 11.03 1.44
C LEU A 75 -6.66 10.89 2.51
N TRP A 76 -5.99 9.74 2.60
CA TRP A 76 -4.93 9.54 3.58
C TRP A 76 -3.59 10.06 3.08
N ARG A 77 -2.84 10.70 3.98
CA ARG A 77 -1.50 11.18 3.69
C ARG A 77 -0.49 10.04 3.81
N TRP A 78 0.46 10.02 2.87
CA TRP A 78 1.59 9.10 2.84
C TRP A 78 2.88 9.84 3.19
N GLY A 79 3.87 9.12 3.75
CA GLY A 79 5.19 9.67 4.07
C GLY A 79 5.21 10.49 5.36
N LEU A 80 4.32 10.18 6.32
CA LEU A 80 4.42 10.70 7.68
C LEU A 80 5.27 9.75 8.51
N ASP A 81 6.05 10.27 9.45
CA ASP A 81 6.94 9.46 10.31
C ASP A 81 6.19 8.71 11.44
N ARG A 82 4.88 8.93 11.56
CA ARG A 82 4.03 8.35 12.61
C ARG A 82 2.61 8.08 12.12
N GLY A 83 1.91 7.20 12.83
CA GLY A 83 0.53 6.80 12.57
C GLY A 83 0.42 5.46 11.84
N VAL A 84 -0.82 5.02 11.62
CA VAL A 84 -1.17 3.66 11.18
C VAL A 84 -0.45 3.21 9.89
N MET A 85 -0.20 4.14 8.97
CA MET A 85 0.51 3.86 7.72
C MET A 85 2.02 3.66 7.92
N ALA A 86 2.62 4.41 8.84
CA ALA A 86 4.03 4.28 9.19
C ALA A 86 4.29 2.97 9.97
N GLU A 87 3.36 2.62 10.86
CA GLU A 87 3.37 1.34 11.59
C GLU A 87 3.28 0.16 10.63
N PHE A 88 2.36 0.19 9.67
CA PHE A 88 2.24 -0.90 8.69
C PHE A 88 3.44 -0.95 7.72
N GLU A 89 4.01 0.20 7.35
CA GLU A 89 5.27 0.20 6.60
C GLU A 89 6.41 -0.46 7.38
N ALA A 90 6.54 -0.18 8.68
CA ALA A 90 7.55 -0.81 9.54
C ALA A 90 7.35 -2.33 9.60
N GLU A 91 6.10 -2.80 9.79
CA GLU A 91 5.76 -4.22 9.79
C GLU A 91 6.22 -4.92 8.49
N LEU A 92 5.97 -4.30 7.33
CA LEU A 92 6.38 -4.86 6.04
C LEU A 92 7.90 -4.87 5.85
N ARG A 93 8.60 -3.86 6.38
CA ARG A 93 10.07 -3.80 6.35
C ARG A 93 10.71 -4.82 7.29
N ASP A 94 10.12 -5.07 8.45
CA ASP A 94 10.59 -6.10 9.38
C ASP A 94 10.40 -7.50 8.78
N ARG A 95 9.30 -7.71 8.06
CA ARG A 95 9.01 -8.96 7.35
C ARG A 95 9.97 -9.21 6.19
N ASP A 96 10.19 -8.21 5.34
CA ASP A 96 11.04 -8.32 4.14
C ASP A 96 11.99 -7.10 4.02
N PRO A 97 13.10 -7.06 4.77
CA PRO A 97 13.98 -5.87 4.84
C PRO A 97 14.61 -5.45 3.51
N GLN A 98 14.71 -6.39 2.58
CA GLN A 98 15.27 -6.14 1.25
C GLN A 98 14.26 -5.58 0.25
N GLN A 99 12.96 -5.70 0.53
CA GLN A 99 11.90 -5.23 -0.35
C GLN A 99 11.54 -3.79 -0.01
N LYS A 100 11.24 -3.02 -1.06
CA LYS A 100 10.77 -1.64 -0.88
C LYS A 100 9.28 -1.63 -0.58
N VAL A 101 8.86 -0.65 0.21
CA VAL A 101 7.45 -0.38 0.46
C VAL A 101 7.07 0.89 -0.28
N VAL A 102 6.03 0.81 -1.10
CA VAL A 102 5.40 1.95 -1.76
C VAL A 102 3.93 1.98 -1.38
N CYS A 103 3.28 3.11 -1.60
CA CYS A 103 1.89 3.30 -1.19
C CYS A 103 1.07 3.90 -2.33
N TRP A 104 -0.08 3.29 -2.60
CA TRP A 104 -0.98 3.69 -3.66
C TRP A 104 -2.43 3.64 -3.20
N ASP A 105 -3.23 4.59 -3.68
CA ASP A 105 -4.63 4.66 -3.30
C ASP A 105 -5.53 3.77 -4.18
N THR A 106 -6.67 3.37 -3.60
CA THR A 106 -7.69 2.55 -4.26
C THR A 106 -8.20 3.17 -5.56
N PHE A 107 -8.26 4.51 -5.65
CA PHE A 107 -8.73 5.22 -6.84
C PHE A 107 -7.77 5.05 -8.03
N ASN A 108 -6.47 5.26 -7.82
CA ASN A 108 -5.46 5.12 -8.86
C ASN A 108 -5.25 3.65 -9.27
N LEU A 109 -5.29 2.75 -8.30
CA LEU A 109 -5.14 1.31 -8.56
C LEU A 109 -6.31 0.72 -9.35
N SER A 110 -7.54 1.22 -9.15
CA SER A 110 -8.72 0.76 -9.89
C SER A 110 -8.81 1.35 -11.30
N ARG A 111 -8.53 2.64 -11.47
CA ARG A 111 -8.71 3.33 -12.76
C ARG A 111 -7.55 3.16 -13.74
N ARG A 112 -6.32 3.00 -13.28
CA ARG A 112 -5.12 3.01 -14.14
C ARG A 112 -4.12 1.91 -13.78
N PRO A 113 -4.53 0.63 -13.69
CA PRO A 113 -3.68 -0.43 -13.17
C PRO A 113 -2.34 -0.56 -13.89
N GLY A 114 -2.32 -0.44 -15.24
CA GLY A 114 -1.07 -0.52 -16.02
C GLY A 114 -0.09 0.63 -15.76
N ARG A 115 -0.61 1.87 -15.64
CA ARG A 115 0.22 3.05 -15.37
C ARG A 115 0.71 3.05 -13.92
N SER A 116 -0.16 2.69 -12.98
CA SER A 116 0.20 2.52 -11.58
C SER A 116 1.31 1.48 -11.43
N ARG A 117 1.26 0.35 -12.15
CA ARG A 117 2.34 -0.65 -12.15
C ARG A 117 3.69 -0.08 -12.59
N GLN A 118 3.73 0.65 -13.70
CA GLN A 118 4.97 1.26 -14.19
C GLN A 118 5.56 2.25 -13.18
N TRP A 119 4.72 3.05 -12.54
CA TRP A 119 5.13 4.02 -11.53
C TRP A 119 5.59 3.36 -10.23
N MET A 120 4.87 2.34 -9.76
CA MET A 120 5.24 1.54 -8.59
C MET A 120 6.61 0.87 -8.81
N ALA A 121 6.81 0.24 -9.96
CA ALA A 121 8.09 -0.38 -10.32
C ALA A 121 9.22 0.66 -10.38
N ALA A 122 8.97 1.84 -10.96
CA ALA A 122 9.97 2.91 -11.04
C ALA A 122 10.31 3.52 -9.67
N GLN A 123 9.32 3.72 -8.80
CA GLN A 123 9.53 4.21 -7.43
C GLN A 123 10.33 3.21 -6.59
N GLY A 124 9.96 1.91 -6.66
CA GLY A 124 10.71 0.85 -6.01
C GLY A 124 12.17 0.78 -6.50
N ALA A 125 12.42 1.00 -7.80
CA ALA A 125 13.77 1.01 -8.36
C ALA A 125 14.60 2.24 -7.94
N ARG A 126 14.02 3.45 -7.95
CA ARG A 126 14.73 4.72 -7.66
C ARG A 126 15.22 4.81 -6.22
N GLN A 127 14.42 4.37 -5.25
CA GLN A 127 14.75 4.50 -3.83
C GLN A 127 15.93 3.61 -3.38
N ARG A 128 16.37 2.66 -4.21
CA ARG A 128 17.55 1.83 -3.97
C ARG A 128 18.87 2.53 -4.33
N ARG A 129 18.86 3.45 -5.31
CA ARG A 129 20.07 4.22 -5.67
C ARG A 129 20.53 5.11 -4.52
N ASN A 130 19.60 5.67 -3.74
CA ASN A 130 19.94 6.52 -2.59
C ASN A 130 20.41 5.76 -1.35
N THR A 131 20.23 4.44 -1.26
CA THR A 131 20.70 3.63 -0.11
C THR A 131 22.08 3.01 -0.34
N ARG A 132 22.68 3.22 -1.52
CA ARG A 132 24.02 2.72 -1.90
C ARG A 132 25.01 3.85 -2.18
N GLY A 133 24.69 5.09 -1.76
CA GLY A 133 25.55 6.26 -1.84
C GLY A 133 25.92 6.74 -0.46
#